data_AF-A0A2E6S1D8-F1
#
_entry.id   AF-A0A2E6S1D8-F1
#
_cell.length_a   1.000
_cell.length_b   1.000
_cell.length_c   1.000
_cell.angle_alpha   90.00
_cell.angle_beta   90.00
_cell.angle_gamma   90.00
#
_symmetry.space_group_name_H-M   'P 1'
#
loop_
_entity.id
_entity.type
_entity.pdbx_description
1 polymer ?
#
loop_
_entity_poly.entity_id
_entity_poly.type
_entity_poly.pdbx_seq_one_letter_code
_entity_poly.pdbx_strand_id
1 'polypeptide(L)'
;MVVVTVAFFIFGLGDDNFKKIVLKPDNVPISGLIILLIFFTWLSLSQAYKNDERIDEGKPVDEHYEAPNDKVLVWPDLVYVELISLILFSAFMLIWSIGLPAPLEEPANPSESPNPAKAPWYFLGLQEMLVYFDPWYAGVVLPTFIIIGLMAIPYIDTDPNGSGYYSYKNRMLSVSIYLFGWLVLWNVLIVIGTFLRGPNWGFFGPFEYWDSHRLEALTNVNLSEFFYIKWLNMGLPSNILLREAPGLLVMFLTFAVLPPLLAKTALKSFYERLGSARYTIFVVLMIFGVLLPVKMYLRWFFNLKYIISMPEFFFNF
;
A
#
# COMPACT_ATOMS: atom_id res chain seq x y z
N MET A 1 -20.93 4.97 -0.85
CA MET A 1 -19.65 4.73 -1.55
C MET A 1 -19.76 3.66 -2.62
N VAL A 2 -20.13 2.40 -2.31
CA VAL A 2 -20.26 1.33 -3.33
C VAL A 2 -21.15 1.74 -4.52
N VAL A 3 -22.34 2.29 -4.26
CA VAL A 3 -23.26 2.75 -5.33
C VAL A 3 -22.63 3.82 -6.21
N VAL A 4 -21.89 4.76 -5.61
CA VAL A 4 -21.21 5.84 -6.34
C VAL A 4 -20.08 5.26 -7.20
N THR A 5 -19.30 4.32 -6.66
CA THR A 5 -18.24 3.63 -7.40
C THR A 5 -18.80 2.83 -8.56
N VAL A 6 -19.88 2.07 -8.36
CA VAL A 6 -20.56 1.34 -9.42
C VAL A 6 -21.11 2.29 -10.48
N ALA A 7 -21.74 3.41 -10.07
CA ALA A 7 -22.21 4.43 -11.00
C ALA A 7 -21.06 5.06 -11.80
N PHE A 8 -19.90 5.31 -11.17
CA PHE A 8 -18.71 5.79 -11.85
C PHE A 8 -18.20 4.79 -12.90
N PHE A 9 -18.13 3.50 -12.57
CA PHE A 9 -17.76 2.48 -13.56
C PHE A 9 -18.77 2.38 -14.70
N ILE A 10 -20.08 2.39 -14.41
CA ILE A 10 -21.13 2.34 -15.44
C ILE A 10 -21.04 3.56 -16.36
N PHE A 11 -20.91 4.75 -15.79
CA PHE A 11 -20.73 5.98 -16.56
C PHE A 11 -19.45 5.93 -17.40
N GLY A 12 -18.34 5.50 -16.81
CA GLY A 12 -17.06 5.41 -17.48
C GLY A 12 -17.04 4.39 -18.62
N LEU A 13 -17.83 3.31 -18.56
CA LEU A 13 -18.00 2.36 -19.67
C LEU A 13 -18.64 2.99 -20.93
N GLY A 14 -19.15 4.21 -20.83
CA GLY A 14 -19.57 5.04 -21.96
C GLY A 14 -18.41 5.71 -22.71
N ASP A 15 -17.21 5.78 -22.13
CA ASP A 15 -16.00 6.31 -22.76
C ASP A 15 -15.13 5.18 -23.34
N ASP A 16 -14.72 5.32 -24.60
CA ASP A 16 -13.97 4.27 -25.31
C ASP A 16 -12.58 4.02 -24.74
N ASN A 17 -11.91 5.05 -24.18
CA ASN A 17 -10.58 4.90 -23.61
C ASN A 17 -10.65 4.15 -22.28
N PHE A 18 -11.54 4.58 -21.39
CA PHE A 18 -11.78 3.92 -20.11
C PHE A 18 -12.18 2.46 -20.29
N LYS A 19 -13.04 2.17 -21.27
CA LYS A 19 -13.51 0.83 -21.59
C LYS A 19 -12.37 -0.11 -22.02
N LYS A 20 -11.42 0.37 -22.84
CA LYS A 20 -10.23 -0.41 -23.25
C LYS A 20 -9.34 -0.78 -22.07
N ILE A 21 -9.29 0.08 -21.05
CA ILE A 21 -8.47 -0.16 -19.85
C ILE A 21 -9.21 -1.12 -18.90
N VAL A 22 -10.45 -0.82 -18.53
CA VAL A 22 -11.19 -1.57 -17.50
C VAL A 22 -11.56 -2.99 -17.96
N LEU A 23 -11.88 -3.17 -19.23
CA LEU A 23 -12.25 -4.48 -19.78
C LEU A 23 -11.04 -5.35 -20.17
N LYS A 24 -9.81 -4.85 -20.03
CA LYS A 24 -8.62 -5.72 -20.19
C LYS A 24 -8.74 -6.88 -19.19
N PRO A 25 -8.61 -8.15 -19.60
CA PRO A 25 -8.82 -9.30 -18.72
C PRO A 25 -8.09 -9.21 -17.38
N ASP A 26 -6.85 -8.69 -17.37
CA ASP A 26 -6.05 -8.51 -16.15
C ASP A 26 -6.53 -7.42 -15.22
N ASN A 27 -7.29 -6.44 -15.72
CA ASN A 27 -7.76 -5.29 -14.96
C ASN A 27 -9.15 -5.54 -14.34
N VAL A 28 -9.89 -6.53 -14.86
CA VAL A 28 -11.21 -6.91 -14.33
C VAL A 28 -11.16 -7.32 -12.86
N PRO A 29 -10.21 -8.18 -12.40
CA PRO A 29 -10.09 -8.53 -10.99
C PRO A 29 -9.85 -7.31 -10.08
N ILE A 30 -9.15 -6.28 -10.57
CA ILE A 30 -8.81 -5.07 -9.80
C ILE A 30 -10.04 -4.18 -9.69
N SER A 31 -10.86 -4.11 -10.74
CA SER A 31 -12.17 -3.44 -10.68
C SER A 31 -13.09 -4.09 -9.65
N GLY A 32 -13.12 -5.44 -9.62
CA GLY A 32 -13.80 -6.21 -8.58
C GLY A 32 -13.23 -5.93 -7.18
N LEU A 33 -11.90 -5.94 -7.05
CA LEU A 33 -11.19 -5.63 -5.81
C LEU A 33 -11.59 -4.25 -5.27
N ILE A 34 -11.67 -3.19 -6.09
CA ILE A 34 -12.11 -1.86 -5.62
C ILE A 34 -13.50 -1.93 -4.97
N ILE A 35 -14.46 -2.62 -5.60
CA ILE A 35 -15.83 -2.75 -5.07
C ILE A 35 -15.83 -3.55 -3.76
N LEU A 36 -15.12 -4.69 -3.75
CA LEU A 36 -15.02 -5.56 -2.57
C LEU A 36 -14.32 -4.86 -1.41
N LEU A 37 -13.25 -4.11 -1.67
CA LEU A 37 -12.53 -3.33 -0.66
C LEU A 37 -13.45 -2.32 0.02
N ILE A 38 -14.21 -1.54 -0.75
CA ILE A 38 -15.13 -0.54 -0.19
C ILE A 38 -16.20 -1.24 0.65
N PHE A 39 -16.77 -2.33 0.13
CA PHE A 39 -17.82 -3.06 0.83
C PHE A 39 -17.32 -3.71 2.13
N PHE A 40 -16.23 -4.48 2.08
CA PHE A 40 -15.72 -5.19 3.26
C PHE A 40 -15.07 -4.27 4.28
N THR A 41 -14.47 -3.16 3.86
CA THR A 41 -14.00 -2.12 4.80
C THR A 41 -15.18 -1.45 5.50
N TRP A 42 -16.25 -1.16 4.77
CA TRP A 42 -17.48 -0.65 5.39
C TRP A 42 -18.13 -1.67 6.33
N LEU A 43 -18.22 -2.94 5.91
CA LEU A 43 -18.84 -4.00 6.69
C LEU A 43 -18.11 -4.22 8.02
N SER A 44 -16.78 -4.33 7.98
CA SER A 44 -15.96 -4.54 9.19
C SER A 44 -16.03 -3.35 10.15
N LEU A 45 -15.99 -2.12 9.63
CA LEU A 45 -16.16 -0.91 10.46
C LEU A 45 -17.60 -0.80 11.01
N SER A 46 -18.60 -1.15 10.21
CA SER A 46 -20.01 -1.16 10.65
C SER A 46 -20.24 -2.17 11.78
N GLN A 47 -19.66 -3.36 11.68
CA GLN A 47 -19.66 -4.35 12.76
C GLN A 47 -18.92 -3.82 13.99
N ALA A 48 -17.75 -3.20 13.80
CA ALA A 48 -16.98 -2.61 14.89
C ALA A 48 -17.77 -1.54 15.67
N TYR A 49 -18.44 -0.63 14.97
CA TYR A 49 -19.25 0.41 15.60
C TYR A 49 -20.46 -0.15 16.35
N LYS A 50 -21.14 -1.16 15.79
CA LYS A 50 -22.26 -1.82 16.46
C LYS A 50 -21.83 -2.56 17.72
N ASN A 51 -20.68 -3.22 17.68
CA ASN A 51 -20.12 -3.87 18.86
C ASN A 51 -19.70 -2.86 19.92
N ASP A 52 -19.07 -1.76 19.52
CA ASP A 52 -18.71 -0.69 20.45
C ASP A 52 -19.96 -0.07 21.13
N GLU A 53 -21.07 0.11 20.40
CA GLU A 53 -22.36 0.55 20.96
C GLU A 53 -22.95 -0.47 21.94
N ARG A 54 -22.93 -1.77 21.61
CA ARG A 54 -23.38 -2.83 22.53
C ARG A 54 -22.55 -2.87 23.81
N ILE A 55 -21.24 -2.68 23.72
CA ILE A 55 -20.35 -2.63 24.87
C ILE A 55 -20.68 -1.43 25.76
N ASP A 56 -20.95 -0.26 25.18
CA ASP A 56 -21.36 0.93 25.94
C ASP A 56 -22.71 0.70 26.67
N GLU A 57 -23.61 -0.09 26.08
CA GLU A 57 -24.89 -0.48 26.68
C GLU A 57 -24.76 -1.63 27.71
N GLY A 58 -23.55 -2.16 27.93
CA GLY A 58 -23.31 -3.31 28.81
C GLY A 58 -23.85 -4.64 28.25
N LYS A 59 -24.11 -4.72 26.94
CA LYS A 59 -24.54 -5.93 26.24
C LYS A 59 -23.34 -6.70 25.67
N PRO A 60 -23.46 -8.03 25.49
CA PRO A 60 -22.42 -8.80 24.81
C PRO A 60 -22.28 -8.38 23.34
N VAL A 61 -21.07 -8.54 22.80
CA VAL A 61 -20.76 -8.34 21.36
C VAL A 61 -21.49 -9.36 20.49
N ASP A 62 -21.65 -9.09 19.20
CA ASP A 62 -22.38 -9.96 18.28
C ASP A 62 -21.73 -11.33 18.09
N GLU A 63 -20.41 -11.38 18.16
CA GLU A 63 -19.59 -12.58 18.03
C GLU A 63 -19.43 -13.33 19.36
N HIS A 64 -20.06 -12.86 20.44
CA HIS A 64 -20.04 -13.57 21.71
C HIS A 64 -20.81 -14.88 21.58
N TYR A 65 -20.15 -15.98 21.94
CA TYR A 65 -20.75 -17.31 21.98
C TYR A 65 -20.43 -17.98 23.32
N GLU A 66 -21.40 -18.73 23.84
CA GLU A 66 -21.26 -19.49 25.06
C GLU A 66 -20.80 -20.91 24.76
N ALA A 67 -19.50 -21.18 24.94
CA ALA A 67 -18.98 -22.54 24.88
C ALA A 67 -19.41 -23.34 26.14
N PRO A 68 -19.92 -24.59 26.00
CA PRO A 68 -20.07 -25.38 24.78
C PRO A 68 -21.44 -25.29 24.09
N ASN A 69 -22.41 -24.56 24.66
CA ASN A 69 -23.81 -24.57 24.23
C ASN A 69 -24.01 -24.13 22.76
N ASP A 70 -23.21 -23.16 22.30
CA ASP A 70 -23.30 -22.61 20.95
C ASP A 70 -22.37 -23.33 19.94
N LYS A 71 -21.73 -24.43 20.34
CA LYS A 71 -20.85 -25.20 19.44
C LYS A 71 -21.65 -26.19 18.61
N VAL A 72 -21.35 -26.21 17.31
CA VAL A 72 -21.85 -27.20 16.35
C VAL A 72 -20.82 -28.29 16.10
N LEU A 73 -21.25 -29.42 15.52
CA LEU A 73 -20.33 -30.53 15.22
C LEU A 73 -19.50 -30.17 13.99
N VAL A 74 -18.20 -30.48 14.02
CA VAL A 74 -17.33 -30.30 12.83
C VAL A 74 -17.88 -31.12 11.65
N TRP A 75 -18.29 -32.35 11.93
CA TRP A 75 -19.02 -33.19 10.99
C TRP A 75 -20.42 -33.45 11.52
N PRO A 76 -21.49 -33.19 10.75
CA PRO A 76 -21.49 -32.78 9.34
C PRO A 76 -21.48 -31.26 9.12
N ASP A 77 -21.72 -30.44 10.16
CA ASP A 77 -22.14 -29.04 9.98
C ASP A 77 -21.09 -28.19 9.28
N LEU A 78 -19.82 -28.22 9.73
CA LEU A 78 -18.76 -27.45 9.10
C LEU A 78 -18.33 -28.05 7.76
N VAL A 79 -18.07 -29.36 7.71
CA VAL A 79 -17.51 -30.01 6.52
C VAL A 79 -18.45 -29.94 5.31
N TYR A 80 -19.77 -30.02 5.51
CA TYR A 80 -20.71 -29.86 4.40
C TYR A 80 -20.75 -28.43 3.87
N VAL A 81 -20.71 -27.43 4.75
CA VAL A 81 -20.64 -26.02 4.33
C VAL A 81 -19.36 -25.77 3.54
N GLU A 82 -18.21 -26.23 4.03
CA GLU A 82 -16.92 -26.11 3.34
C GLU A 82 -16.92 -26.81 1.98
N LEU A 83 -17.47 -28.03 1.89
CA LEU A 83 -17.57 -28.77 0.63
C LEU A 83 -18.46 -28.05 -0.39
N ILE A 84 -19.61 -27.52 0.04
CA ILE A 84 -20.51 -26.75 -0.83
C ILE A 84 -19.81 -25.47 -1.29
N SER A 85 -19.15 -24.73 -0.39
CA SER A 85 -18.37 -23.54 -0.74
C SER A 85 -17.25 -23.87 -1.74
N LEU A 86 -16.55 -24.99 -1.56
CA LEU A 86 -15.50 -25.44 -2.47
C LEU A 86 -16.05 -25.74 -3.86
N ILE A 87 -17.17 -26.45 -3.96
CA ILE A 87 -17.81 -26.77 -5.25
C ILE A 87 -18.27 -25.48 -5.94
N LEU A 88 -18.95 -24.58 -5.21
CA LEU A 88 -19.42 -23.31 -5.75
C LEU A 88 -18.27 -22.42 -6.22
N PHE A 89 -17.20 -22.32 -5.42
CA PHE A 89 -16.02 -21.53 -5.78
C PHE A 89 -15.26 -22.14 -6.96
N SER A 90 -15.15 -23.46 -7.02
CA SER A 90 -14.53 -24.15 -8.16
C SER A 90 -15.32 -23.92 -9.45
N ALA A 91 -16.66 -24.02 -9.38
CA ALA A 91 -17.53 -23.72 -10.52
C ALA A 91 -17.40 -22.26 -10.95
N PHE A 92 -17.38 -21.32 -10.00
CA PHE A 92 -17.14 -19.90 -10.27
C PHE A 92 -15.79 -19.67 -10.96
N MET A 93 -14.69 -20.24 -10.43
CA MET A 93 -13.35 -20.10 -11.01
C MET A 93 -13.26 -20.69 -12.41
N LEU A 94 -13.93 -21.81 -12.68
CA LEU A 94 -14.01 -22.41 -14.03
C LEU A 94 -14.74 -21.48 -15.00
N ILE A 95 -15.91 -20.95 -14.61
CA ILE A 95 -16.67 -20.01 -15.45
C ILE A 95 -15.85 -18.75 -15.70
N TRP A 96 -15.19 -18.21 -14.67
CA TRP A 96 -14.32 -17.04 -14.79
C TRP A 96 -13.16 -17.28 -15.76
N SER A 97 -12.47 -18.43 -15.63
CA SER A 97 -11.35 -18.81 -16.50
C SER A 97 -11.75 -18.99 -17.97
N ILE A 98 -13.00 -19.38 -18.24
CA ILE A 98 -13.53 -19.48 -19.60
C ILE A 98 -13.96 -18.11 -20.13
N GLY A 99 -14.57 -17.28 -19.29
CA GLY A 99 -15.11 -15.96 -19.68
C GLY A 99 -14.06 -14.86 -19.86
N LEU A 100 -12.94 -14.95 -19.13
CA LEU A 100 -11.84 -13.99 -19.20
C LEU A 100 -10.54 -14.73 -19.53
N PRO A 101 -10.11 -14.74 -20.81
CA PRO A 101 -8.91 -15.46 -21.21
C PRO A 101 -7.68 -14.83 -20.56
N ALA A 102 -6.70 -15.66 -20.21
CA ALA A 102 -5.42 -15.19 -19.72
C ALA A 102 -4.72 -14.34 -20.80
N PRO A 103 -4.06 -13.24 -20.42
CA PRO A 103 -3.37 -12.32 -21.32
C PRO A 103 -2.03 -12.90 -21.82
N LEU A 104 -2.04 -14.08 -22.44
CA LEU A 104 -0.80 -14.68 -22.91
C LEU A 104 -0.25 -13.86 -24.09
N GLU A 105 0.93 -13.28 -23.89
CA GLU A 105 1.67 -12.59 -24.94
C GLU A 105 2.31 -13.59 -25.94
N GLU A 106 2.83 -13.06 -27.04
CA GLU A 106 3.61 -13.84 -28.00
C GLU A 106 4.88 -14.44 -27.35
N PRO A 107 5.48 -15.48 -27.96
CA PRO A 107 6.73 -16.03 -27.47
C PRO A 107 7.79 -14.94 -27.24
N ALA A 108 8.45 -15.00 -26.09
CA ALA A 108 9.37 -13.95 -25.65
C ALA A 108 10.44 -13.63 -26.70
N ASN A 109 10.54 -12.36 -27.07
CA ASN A 109 11.58 -11.84 -27.95
C ASN A 109 12.58 -11.01 -27.13
N PRO A 110 13.83 -11.47 -26.94
CA PRO A 110 14.84 -10.72 -26.18
C PRO A 110 15.19 -9.35 -26.77
N SER A 111 14.84 -9.09 -28.04
CA SER A 111 15.13 -7.83 -28.73
C SER A 111 14.03 -6.79 -28.56
N GLU A 112 12.87 -7.16 -28.00
CA GLU A 112 11.74 -6.25 -27.80
C GLU A 112 11.25 -6.30 -26.36
N SER A 113 11.13 -5.13 -25.74
CA SER A 113 10.51 -4.99 -24.42
C SER A 113 9.11 -4.38 -24.59
N PRO A 114 8.05 -5.01 -24.07
CA PRO A 114 6.69 -4.49 -24.21
C PRO A 114 6.55 -3.13 -23.52
N ASN A 115 5.74 -2.24 -24.11
CA ASN A 115 5.47 -0.92 -23.55
C ASN A 115 3.96 -0.66 -23.48
N PRO A 116 3.36 -0.56 -22.28
CA PRO A 116 3.99 -0.68 -20.96
C PRO A 116 4.21 -2.13 -20.51
N ALA A 117 5.37 -2.41 -19.91
CA ALA A 117 5.62 -3.66 -19.20
C ALA A 117 4.99 -3.60 -17.80
N LYS A 118 3.78 -4.13 -17.65
CA LYS A 118 3.08 -4.22 -16.34
C LYS A 118 3.34 -5.57 -15.69
N ALA A 119 3.70 -5.55 -14.41
CA ALA A 119 3.76 -6.74 -13.58
C ALA A 119 2.34 -7.29 -13.32
N PRO A 120 2.22 -8.56 -12.91
CA PRO A 120 0.97 -9.09 -12.39
C PRO A 120 0.39 -8.21 -11.29
N TRP A 121 -0.93 -8.13 -11.20
CA TRP A 121 -1.62 -7.13 -10.38
C TRP A 121 -1.25 -7.15 -8.89
N TYR A 122 -0.90 -8.32 -8.34
CA TYR A 122 -0.46 -8.47 -6.95
C TYR A 122 0.94 -7.88 -6.69
N PHE A 123 1.71 -7.56 -7.74
CA PHE A 123 2.98 -6.85 -7.67
C PHE A 123 2.91 -5.41 -8.17
N LEU A 124 1.79 -4.95 -8.73
CA LEU A 124 1.68 -3.59 -9.27
C LEU A 124 1.91 -2.51 -8.20
N GLY A 125 1.52 -2.77 -6.95
CA GLY A 125 1.82 -1.86 -5.85
C GLY A 125 3.32 -1.66 -5.65
N LEU A 126 4.10 -2.75 -5.67
CA LEU A 126 5.57 -2.69 -5.60
C LEU A 126 6.18 -2.05 -6.86
N GLN A 127 5.64 -2.35 -8.03
CA GLN A 127 6.10 -1.75 -9.28
C GLN A 127 5.90 -0.24 -9.27
N GLU A 128 4.77 0.25 -8.74
CA GLU A 128 4.53 1.68 -8.59
C GLU A 128 5.54 2.35 -7.66
N MET A 129 6.05 1.64 -6.64
CA MET A 129 7.12 2.16 -5.76
C MET A 129 8.44 2.43 -6.51
N LEU A 130 8.73 1.74 -7.61
CA LEU A 130 9.94 1.93 -8.42
C LEU A 130 10.00 3.30 -9.12
N VAL A 131 8.88 4.02 -9.19
CA VAL A 131 8.86 5.40 -9.70
C VAL A 131 9.51 6.37 -8.71
N TYR A 132 9.43 6.06 -7.42
CA TYR A 132 9.81 6.96 -6.33
C TYR A 132 11.15 6.60 -5.71
N PHE A 133 11.59 5.36 -5.83
CA PHE A 133 12.81 4.84 -5.23
C PHE A 133 13.67 4.09 -6.24
N ASP A 134 14.96 4.00 -5.95
CA ASP A 134 15.86 3.17 -6.75
C ASP A 134 15.50 1.67 -6.64
N PRO A 135 15.81 0.86 -7.67
CA PRO A 135 15.38 -0.54 -7.74
C PRO A 135 15.79 -1.41 -6.55
N TRP A 136 16.98 -1.18 -5.99
CA TRP A 136 17.45 -1.94 -4.83
C TRP A 136 16.60 -1.66 -3.58
N TYR A 137 16.16 -0.42 -3.41
CA TYR A 137 15.40 0.00 -2.24
C TYR A 137 13.93 -0.43 -2.36
N ALA A 138 13.28 -0.12 -3.47
CA ALA A 138 11.89 -0.52 -3.70
C ALA A 138 11.72 -2.04 -3.92
N GLY A 139 12.71 -2.70 -4.53
CA GLY A 139 12.64 -4.13 -4.84
C GLY A 139 13.07 -5.06 -3.71
N VAL A 140 13.97 -4.63 -2.81
CA VAL A 140 14.53 -5.50 -1.76
C VAL A 140 14.24 -4.95 -0.36
N VAL A 141 14.60 -3.69 -0.11
CA VAL A 141 14.55 -3.11 1.24
C VAL A 141 13.10 -2.95 1.73
N LEU A 142 12.23 -2.30 0.95
CA LEU A 142 10.84 -2.09 1.33
C LEU A 142 10.06 -3.41 1.54
N PRO A 143 10.11 -4.40 0.62
CA PRO A 143 9.49 -5.71 0.85
C PRO A 143 10.01 -6.40 2.12
N THR A 144 11.32 -6.31 2.39
CA THR A 144 11.90 -6.89 3.60
C THR A 144 11.32 -6.24 4.86
N PHE A 145 11.19 -4.90 4.89
CA PHE A 145 10.56 -4.20 6.00
C PHE A 145 9.07 -4.52 6.16
N ILE A 146 8.34 -4.73 5.06
CA ILE A 146 6.94 -5.17 5.13
C ILE A 146 6.85 -6.54 5.81
N ILE A 147 7.66 -7.51 5.40
CA ILE A 147 7.68 -8.86 6.00
C ILE A 147 8.09 -8.79 7.48
N ILE A 148 9.17 -8.07 7.80
CA ILE A 148 9.59 -7.87 9.20
C ILE A 148 8.48 -7.21 10.01
N GLY A 149 7.80 -6.22 9.46
CA GLY A 149 6.68 -5.55 10.10
C GLY A 149 5.53 -6.50 10.41
N LEU A 150 5.13 -7.34 9.46
CA LEU A 150 4.09 -8.35 9.65
C LEU A 150 4.48 -9.38 10.72
N MET A 151 5.74 -9.83 10.73
CA MET A 151 6.26 -10.76 11.76
C MET A 151 6.36 -10.10 13.14
N ALA A 152 6.55 -8.77 13.20
CA ALA A 152 6.68 -8.02 14.44
C ALA A 152 5.34 -7.73 15.13
N ILE A 153 4.20 -7.80 14.42
CA ILE A 153 2.86 -7.52 14.96
C ILE A 153 2.59 -8.22 16.30
N PRO A 154 2.73 -9.54 16.48
CA PRO A 154 2.42 -10.21 17.75
C PRO A 154 3.33 -9.80 18.90
N TYR A 155 4.50 -9.21 18.63
CA TYR A 155 5.44 -8.73 19.64
C TYR A 155 5.22 -7.27 20.03
N ILE A 156 4.62 -6.49 19.14
CA ILE A 156 4.32 -5.06 19.33
C ILE A 156 2.88 -4.89 19.85
N ASP A 157 1.91 -5.58 19.28
CA ASP A 157 0.51 -5.53 19.70
C ASP A 157 0.21 -6.72 20.63
N THR A 158 0.44 -6.52 21.93
CA THR A 158 0.18 -7.53 22.98
C THR A 158 -1.10 -7.26 23.76
N ASP A 159 -1.89 -6.26 23.37
CA ASP A 159 -3.14 -5.94 24.06
C ASP A 159 -4.16 -7.06 23.77
N PRO A 160 -4.81 -7.68 24.77
CA PRO A 160 -5.85 -8.68 24.53
C PRO A 160 -7.25 -8.06 24.26
N ASN A 161 -7.46 -6.78 24.57
CA ASN A 161 -8.77 -6.13 24.43
C ASN A 161 -9.20 -6.10 22.97
N GLY A 162 -10.45 -6.42 22.62
CA GLY A 162 -10.87 -6.44 21.22
C GLY A 162 -10.31 -7.62 20.40
N SER A 163 -9.79 -8.67 21.06
CA SER A 163 -9.42 -9.91 20.37
C SER A 163 -10.66 -10.77 20.09
N GLY A 164 -10.82 -11.21 18.84
CA GLY A 164 -11.88 -12.16 18.44
C GLY A 164 -13.23 -11.54 18.07
N TYR A 165 -13.34 -10.21 18.02
CA TYR A 165 -14.52 -9.50 17.53
C TYR A 165 -14.11 -8.16 16.90
N TYR A 166 -15.00 -7.57 16.09
CA TYR A 166 -14.74 -6.25 15.51
C TYR A 166 -14.94 -5.16 16.57
N SER A 167 -13.94 -4.30 16.80
CA SER A 167 -14.04 -3.11 17.68
C SER A 167 -13.16 -1.98 17.15
N TYR A 168 -13.67 -0.76 17.15
CA TYR A 168 -12.93 0.41 16.71
C TYR A 168 -12.39 1.20 17.90
N LYS A 169 -13.21 1.47 18.92
CA LYS A 169 -12.82 2.25 20.11
C LYS A 169 -11.64 1.63 20.85
N ASN A 170 -11.67 0.31 21.08
CA ASN A 170 -10.61 -0.38 21.82
C ASN A 170 -9.32 -0.54 20.99
N ARG A 171 -9.39 -0.43 19.66
CA ARG A 171 -8.30 -0.73 18.72
C ARG A 171 -8.01 0.38 17.73
N MET A 172 -8.39 1.62 18.04
CA MET A 172 -8.39 2.74 17.09
C MET A 172 -7.03 2.91 16.40
N LEU A 173 -5.93 2.84 17.16
CA LEU A 173 -4.60 2.98 16.58
C LEU A 173 -4.21 1.79 15.70
N SER A 174 -4.37 0.55 16.17
CA SER A 174 -4.04 -0.66 15.41
C SER A 174 -4.84 -0.73 14.11
N VAL A 175 -6.14 -0.44 14.16
CA VAL A 175 -7.01 -0.36 12.99
C VAL A 175 -6.57 0.75 12.03
N SER A 176 -6.21 1.94 12.56
CA SER A 176 -5.74 3.06 11.72
C SER A 176 -4.44 2.74 11.00
N ILE A 177 -3.47 2.12 11.70
CA ILE A 177 -2.18 1.70 11.11
C ILE A 177 -2.41 0.63 10.06
N TYR A 178 -3.25 -0.37 10.35
CA TYR A 178 -3.61 -1.42 9.39
C TYR A 178 -4.27 -0.83 8.14
N LEU A 179 -5.28 0.01 8.29
CA LEU A 179 -5.97 0.65 7.15
C LEU A 179 -5.01 1.55 6.36
N PHE A 180 -4.12 2.29 7.01
CA PHE A 180 -3.11 3.07 6.31
C PHE A 180 -2.18 2.17 5.48
N GLY A 181 -1.59 1.13 6.06
CA GLY A 181 -0.70 0.23 5.34
C GLY A 181 -1.40 -0.56 4.23
N TRP A 182 -2.52 -1.19 4.54
CA TRP A 182 -3.24 -2.06 3.61
C TRP A 182 -4.05 -1.27 2.58
N LEU A 183 -4.89 -0.32 3.00
CA LEU A 183 -5.75 0.40 2.05
C LEU A 183 -4.96 1.44 1.26
N VAL A 184 -4.19 2.29 1.95
CA VAL A 184 -3.50 3.43 1.32
C VAL A 184 -2.19 3.01 0.68
N LEU A 185 -1.28 2.36 1.42
CA LEU A 185 0.04 2.06 0.86
C LEU A 185 0.05 0.86 -0.09
N TRP A 186 -0.90 -0.07 0.03
CA TRP A 186 -0.94 -1.26 -0.85
C TRP A 186 -1.98 -1.13 -1.95
N ASN A 187 -3.26 -1.06 -1.60
CA ASN A 187 -4.35 -1.13 -2.58
C ASN A 187 -4.42 0.11 -3.48
N VAL A 188 -4.24 1.33 -2.96
CA VAL A 188 -4.25 2.54 -3.81
C VAL A 188 -3.10 2.52 -4.83
N LEU A 189 -1.91 2.04 -4.46
CA LEU A 189 -0.80 1.92 -5.42
C LEU A 189 -1.09 0.91 -6.53
N ILE A 190 -1.75 -0.23 -6.21
CA ILE A 190 -2.24 -1.17 -7.23
C ILE A 190 -3.22 -0.47 -8.17
N VAL A 191 -4.19 0.28 -7.64
CA VAL A 191 -5.17 1.01 -8.46
C VAL A 191 -4.50 2.04 -9.37
N ILE A 192 -3.53 2.81 -8.87
CA ILE A 192 -2.74 3.76 -9.67
C ILE A 192 -1.98 3.02 -10.79
N GLY A 193 -1.25 1.96 -10.44
CA GLY A 193 -0.49 1.14 -11.40
C GLY A 193 -1.37 0.51 -12.48
N THR A 194 -2.58 0.07 -12.11
CA THR A 194 -3.50 -0.58 -13.06
C THR A 194 -4.14 0.43 -14.01
N PHE A 195 -4.74 1.50 -13.47
CA PHE A 195 -5.65 2.36 -14.25
C PHE A 195 -5.07 3.71 -14.66
N LEU A 196 -3.99 4.17 -14.04
CA LEU A 196 -3.43 5.51 -14.28
C LEU A 196 -2.01 5.46 -14.86
N ARG A 197 -1.34 4.30 -14.83
CA ARG A 197 -0.03 4.11 -15.49
C ARG A 197 -0.18 3.56 -16.89
N GLY A 198 0.18 4.37 -17.89
CA GLY A 198 0.12 4.01 -19.32
C GLY A 198 1.50 3.74 -19.93
N PRO A 199 1.63 3.92 -21.26
CA PRO A 199 2.92 3.81 -21.96
C PRO A 199 4.02 4.64 -21.30
N ASN A 200 5.26 4.16 -21.34
CA ASN A 200 6.44 4.77 -20.72
C ASN A 200 6.31 4.95 -19.19
N TRP A 201 5.38 4.21 -18.56
CA TRP A 201 4.97 4.40 -17.16
C TRP A 201 4.48 5.82 -16.84
N GLY A 202 4.03 6.56 -17.86
CA GLY A 202 3.47 7.90 -17.74
C GLY A 202 2.15 7.89 -16.98
N PHE A 203 1.80 9.03 -16.38
CA PHE A 203 0.54 9.20 -15.69
C PHE A 203 -0.53 9.70 -16.65
N PHE A 204 -1.65 8.99 -16.73
CA PHE A 204 -2.80 9.32 -17.57
C PHE A 204 -4.07 9.36 -16.73
N GLY A 205 -4.95 10.31 -17.03
CA GLY A 205 -6.28 10.37 -16.43
C GLY A 205 -7.14 9.16 -16.81
N PRO A 206 -8.21 8.86 -16.04
CA PRO A 206 -9.05 7.68 -16.29
C PRO A 206 -9.75 7.68 -17.66
N PHE A 207 -10.08 8.85 -18.21
CA PHE A 207 -10.74 9.01 -19.52
C PHE A 207 -9.77 9.50 -20.62
N GLU A 208 -8.48 9.62 -20.29
CA GLU A 208 -7.49 10.16 -21.20
C GLU A 208 -7.04 9.10 -22.22
N TYR A 209 -6.82 9.52 -23.46
CA TYR A 209 -6.21 8.67 -24.46
C TYR A 209 -4.72 8.42 -24.13
N TRP A 210 -4.33 7.15 -24.09
CA TRP A 210 -2.96 6.74 -23.80
C TRP A 210 -2.08 6.82 -25.05
N ASP A 211 -1.48 7.98 -25.28
CA ASP A 211 -0.50 8.19 -26.36
C ASP A 211 0.87 7.58 -26.01
N SER A 212 1.33 6.62 -26.82
CA SER A 212 2.63 5.97 -26.67
C SER A 212 3.82 6.88 -26.96
N HIS A 213 3.61 7.97 -27.71
CA HIS A 213 4.66 8.92 -28.08
C HIS A 213 4.81 10.06 -27.07
N ARG A 214 3.91 10.14 -26.08
CA ARG A 214 4.04 11.10 -24.98
C ARG A 214 5.23 10.69 -24.11
N LEU A 215 6.26 11.53 -24.15
CA LEU A 215 7.44 11.44 -23.29
C LEU A 215 7.35 12.53 -22.23
N GLU A 216 7.04 12.16 -21.00
CA GLU A 216 7.12 13.12 -19.88
C GLU A 216 8.59 13.38 -19.56
N ALA A 217 9.00 14.65 -19.66
CA ALA A 217 10.34 15.08 -19.26
C ALA A 217 10.46 15.02 -17.73
N LEU A 218 10.92 13.87 -17.21
CA LEU A 218 11.26 13.71 -15.80
C LEU A 218 12.50 14.53 -15.47
N THR A 219 12.32 15.81 -15.13
CA THR A 219 13.38 16.69 -14.63
C THR A 219 13.75 16.27 -13.22
N ASN A 220 14.67 15.31 -13.11
CA ASN A 220 15.11 14.80 -11.82
C ASN A 220 15.96 15.85 -11.10
N VAL A 221 15.54 16.25 -9.90
CA VAL A 221 16.30 17.16 -9.05
C VAL A 221 16.73 16.42 -7.79
N ASN A 222 17.99 16.53 -7.42
CA ASN A 222 18.48 15.99 -6.14
C ASN A 222 18.31 17.02 -5.02
N LEU A 223 18.19 16.55 -3.77
CA LEU A 223 18.08 17.46 -2.62
C LEU A 223 19.32 18.36 -2.50
N SER A 224 20.50 17.84 -2.81
CA SER A 224 21.75 18.61 -2.87
C SER A 224 21.68 19.75 -3.89
N GLU A 225 21.14 19.49 -5.09
CA GLU A 225 20.90 20.52 -6.11
C GLU A 225 19.86 21.53 -5.67
N PHE A 226 18.77 21.08 -5.04
CA PHE A 226 17.74 21.99 -4.52
C PHE A 226 18.32 22.93 -3.46
N PHE A 227 19.14 22.42 -2.55
CA PHE A 227 19.75 23.21 -1.49
C PHE A 227 20.85 24.14 -2.02
N TYR A 228 21.84 23.63 -2.73
CA TYR A 228 23.00 24.41 -3.16
C TYR A 228 22.70 25.32 -4.34
N ILE A 229 22.04 24.81 -5.39
CA ILE A 229 21.83 25.56 -6.62
C ILE A 229 20.61 26.46 -6.47
N LYS A 230 19.44 25.91 -6.10
CA LYS A 230 18.19 26.70 -6.08
C LYS A 230 18.08 27.64 -4.87
N TRP A 231 18.50 27.19 -3.68
CA TRP A 231 18.35 27.98 -2.46
C TRP A 231 19.58 28.87 -2.19
N LEU A 232 20.79 28.32 -2.24
CA LEU A 232 22.02 29.07 -1.95
C LEU A 232 22.65 29.77 -3.16
N ASN A 233 22.15 29.54 -4.38
CA ASN A 233 22.70 30.06 -5.64
C ASN A 233 24.21 29.81 -5.79
N MET A 234 24.68 28.63 -5.37
CA MET A 234 26.07 28.22 -5.45
C MET A 234 26.23 26.90 -6.21
N GLY A 235 27.42 26.70 -6.79
CA GLY A 235 27.78 25.42 -7.40
C GLY A 235 27.82 24.29 -6.35
N LEU A 236 27.64 23.06 -6.82
CA LEU A 236 27.72 21.87 -5.96
C LEU A 236 29.14 21.74 -5.38
N PRO A 237 29.29 21.52 -4.06
CA PRO A 237 30.59 21.24 -3.46
C PRO A 237 31.25 19.99 -4.09
N SER A 238 32.57 20.01 -4.24
CA SER A 238 33.34 18.87 -4.76
C SER A 238 33.45 17.71 -3.77
N ASN A 239 33.41 17.99 -2.46
CA ASN A 239 33.45 16.96 -1.43
C ASN A 239 32.05 16.34 -1.27
N ILE A 240 31.97 15.01 -1.43
CA ILE A 240 30.74 14.22 -1.35
C ILE A 240 29.97 14.46 -0.05
N LEU A 241 30.66 14.49 1.09
CA LEU A 241 30.02 14.67 2.40
C LEU A 241 29.38 16.05 2.54
N LEU A 242 30.01 17.08 1.97
CA LEU A 242 29.46 18.43 1.96
C LEU A 242 28.32 18.53 0.96
N ARG A 243 28.47 17.95 -0.24
CA ARG A 243 27.43 17.91 -1.27
C ARG A 243 26.13 17.29 -0.76
N GLU A 244 26.24 16.15 -0.06
CA GLU A 244 25.08 15.41 0.45
C GLU A 244 24.74 15.74 1.92
N ALA A 245 25.41 16.73 2.53
CA ALA A 245 25.15 17.13 3.92
C ALA A 245 23.67 17.44 4.22
N PRO A 246 22.90 18.13 3.34
CA PRO A 246 21.48 18.35 3.58
C PRO A 246 20.68 17.03 3.67
N GLY A 247 20.96 16.07 2.79
CA GLY A 247 20.31 14.75 2.80
C GLY A 247 20.70 13.92 4.01
N LEU A 248 22.00 13.89 4.35
CA LEU A 248 22.51 13.21 5.53
C LEU A 248 21.92 13.79 6.82
N LEU A 249 21.76 15.11 6.90
CA LEU A 249 21.10 15.78 8.02
C LEU A 249 19.63 15.36 8.12
N VAL A 250 18.88 15.36 7.02
CA VAL A 250 17.48 14.91 7.01
C VAL A 250 17.36 13.46 7.49
N MET A 251 18.25 12.58 7.04
CA MET A 251 18.28 11.19 7.47
C MET A 251 18.63 11.04 8.95
N PHE A 252 19.63 11.78 9.43
CA PHE A 252 20.01 11.78 10.84
C PHE A 252 18.85 12.28 11.72
N LEU A 253 18.19 13.38 11.34
CA LEU A 253 17.04 13.89 12.05
C LEU A 253 15.89 12.87 12.08
N THR A 254 15.64 12.21 10.95
CA THR A 254 14.55 11.23 10.80
C THR A 254 14.79 9.94 11.59
N PHE A 255 16.01 9.38 11.56
CA PHE A 255 16.27 8.06 12.15
C PHE A 255 16.95 8.10 13.52
N ALA A 256 17.74 9.14 13.82
CA ALA A 256 18.45 9.24 15.09
C ALA A 256 17.76 10.18 16.10
N VAL A 257 17.16 11.29 15.64
CA VAL A 257 16.58 12.31 16.53
C VAL A 257 15.07 12.11 16.73
N LEU A 258 14.33 11.82 15.66
CA LEU A 258 12.86 11.69 15.74
C LEU A 258 12.41 10.54 16.65
N PRO A 259 12.99 9.32 16.63
CA PRO A 259 12.55 8.25 17.54
C PRO A 259 12.68 8.59 19.03
N PRO A 260 13.83 9.06 19.56
CA PRO A 260 13.91 9.45 20.97
C PRO A 260 13.05 10.68 21.29
N LEU A 261 12.82 11.59 20.32
CA LEU A 261 11.91 12.72 20.50
C LEU A 261 10.46 12.24 20.66
N LEU A 262 9.99 11.32 19.81
CA LEU A 262 8.66 10.71 19.90
C LEU A 262 8.51 9.92 21.21
N ALA A 263 9.56 9.24 21.67
CA ALA A 263 9.55 8.49 22.92
C ALA A 263 9.36 9.39 24.15
N LYS A 264 9.82 10.65 24.08
CA LYS A 264 9.64 11.64 25.15
C LYS A 264 8.34 12.43 25.03
N THR A 265 7.73 12.47 23.85
CA THR A 265 6.57 13.31 23.54
C THR A 265 5.33 12.46 23.23
N ALA A 266 4.98 12.29 21.95
CA ALA A 266 3.70 11.73 21.51
C ALA A 266 3.54 10.23 21.77
N LEU A 267 4.64 9.46 21.80
CA LEU A 267 4.63 8.01 21.98
C LEU A 267 5.23 7.56 23.32
N LYS A 268 5.20 8.43 24.34
CA LYS A 268 5.75 8.12 25.66
C LYS A 268 5.09 6.88 26.29
N SER A 269 3.77 6.79 26.24
CA SER A 269 3.03 5.63 26.76
C SER A 269 3.38 4.33 26.04
N PHE A 270 3.60 4.39 24.72
CA PHE A 270 4.03 3.24 23.93
C PHE A 270 5.46 2.82 24.28
N TYR A 271 6.37 3.78 24.46
CA TYR A 271 7.74 3.50 24.88
C TYR A 271 7.79 2.80 26.25
N GLU A 272 7.01 3.28 27.22
CA GLU A 272 6.93 2.68 28.56
C GLU A 272 6.37 1.25 28.54
N ARG A 273 5.40 0.96 27.67
CA ARG A 273 4.80 -0.38 27.52
C ARG A 273 5.70 -1.37 26.77
N LEU A 274 6.32 -0.93 25.68
CA LEU A 274 7.08 -1.80 24.77
C LEU A 274 8.55 -2.00 25.19
N GLY A 275 9.10 -1.07 25.98
CA GLY A 275 10.53 -0.99 26.23
C GLY A 275 11.31 -0.54 24.99
N SER A 276 12.62 -0.33 25.13
CA SER A 276 13.42 0.32 24.08
C SER A 276 13.46 -0.47 22.77
N ALA A 277 13.73 -1.78 22.82
CA ALA A 277 13.95 -2.59 21.62
C ALA A 277 12.70 -2.67 20.72
N ARG A 278 11.54 -3.06 21.29
CA ARG A 278 10.29 -3.20 20.55
C ARG A 278 9.77 -1.84 20.07
N TYR A 279 9.93 -0.80 20.89
CA TYR A 279 9.61 0.57 20.50
C TYR A 279 10.44 1.02 19.29
N THR A 280 11.76 0.81 19.30
CA THR A 280 12.62 1.20 18.18
C THR A 280 12.21 0.48 16.90
N ILE A 281 11.93 -0.82 16.96
CA ILE A 281 11.43 -1.58 15.80
C ILE A 281 10.11 -0.96 15.30
N PHE A 282 9.14 -0.74 16.19
CA PHE A 282 7.85 -0.15 15.85
C PHE A 282 8.01 1.22 15.17
N VAL A 283 8.78 2.13 15.75
CA VAL A 283 8.94 3.49 15.21
C VAL A 283 9.70 3.50 13.90
N VAL A 284 10.74 2.68 13.76
CA VAL A 284 11.46 2.55 12.49
C VAL A 284 10.54 2.05 11.38
N LEU A 285 9.72 1.03 11.64
CA LEU A 285 8.73 0.53 10.69
C LEU A 285 7.69 1.61 10.32
N MET A 286 7.20 2.36 11.31
CA MET A 286 6.27 3.48 11.07
C MET A 286 6.90 4.59 10.24
N ILE A 287 8.16 4.93 10.50
CA ILE A 287 8.91 5.91 9.69
C ILE A 287 9.01 5.43 8.25
N PHE A 288 9.39 4.17 8.00
CA PHE A 288 9.43 3.63 6.64
C PHE A 288 8.07 3.64 5.94
N GLY A 289 7.00 3.32 6.67
CA GLY A 289 5.63 3.41 6.15
C GLY A 289 5.23 4.84 5.75
N VAL A 290 5.63 5.85 6.53
CA VAL A 290 5.33 7.27 6.25
C VAL A 290 6.27 7.87 5.21
N LEU A 291 7.52 7.41 5.13
CA LEU A 291 8.49 7.89 4.15
C LEU A 291 8.04 7.64 2.72
N LEU A 292 7.29 6.58 2.47
CA LEU A 292 6.77 6.26 1.14
C LEU A 292 5.87 7.37 0.58
N PRO A 293 4.73 7.73 1.20
CA PRO A 293 3.90 8.82 0.70
C PRO A 293 4.60 10.18 0.76
N VAL A 294 5.45 10.43 1.76
CA VAL A 294 6.27 11.65 1.80
C VAL A 294 7.15 11.75 0.54
N LYS A 295 7.84 10.66 0.16
CA LYS A 295 8.65 10.62 -1.05
C LYS A 295 7.80 10.80 -2.31
N MET A 296 6.60 10.21 -2.36
CA MET A 296 5.66 10.41 -3.47
C MET A 296 5.28 11.89 -3.64
N TYR A 297 4.94 12.58 -2.54
CA TYR A 297 4.64 14.00 -2.58
C TYR A 297 5.85 14.85 -2.99
N LEU A 298 7.04 14.54 -2.45
CA LEU A 298 8.27 15.22 -2.86
C LEU A 298 8.56 15.05 -4.35
N ARG A 299 8.27 13.86 -4.89
CA ARG A 299 8.39 13.56 -6.32
C ARG A 299 7.39 14.35 -7.15
N TRP A 300 6.12 14.39 -6.76
CA TRP A 300 5.07 15.05 -7.55
C TRP A 300 5.15 16.58 -7.52
N PHE A 301 5.48 17.19 -6.38
CA PHE A 301 5.48 18.65 -6.24
C PHE A 301 6.83 19.30 -6.58
N PHE A 302 7.94 18.62 -6.32
CA PHE A 302 9.27 19.20 -6.43
C PHE A 302 10.18 18.47 -7.43
N ASN A 303 9.69 17.42 -8.09
CA ASN A 303 10.47 16.51 -8.92
C ASN A 303 11.72 15.94 -8.23
N LEU A 304 11.67 15.85 -6.89
CA LEU A 304 12.80 15.40 -6.09
C LEU A 304 13.00 13.89 -6.30
N LYS A 305 14.14 13.51 -6.90
CA LYS A 305 14.46 12.10 -7.16
C LYS A 305 15.17 11.47 -5.98
N TYR A 306 16.24 12.09 -5.50
CA TYR A 306 17.05 11.57 -4.39
C TYR A 306 17.19 12.61 -3.26
N ILE A 307 16.99 12.15 -2.03
CA ILE A 307 17.36 12.84 -0.79
C ILE A 307 18.89 12.78 -0.62
N ILE A 308 19.50 11.63 -0.92
CA ILE A 308 20.95 11.44 -0.97
C ILE A 308 21.30 10.83 -2.32
N SER A 309 22.22 11.45 -3.06
CA SER A 309 22.78 10.88 -4.28
C SER A 309 24.30 10.77 -4.21
N MET A 310 24.77 9.53 -4.09
CA MET A 310 26.19 9.17 -4.11
C MET A 310 26.44 8.19 -5.27
N PRO A 311 26.44 8.68 -6.53
CA PRO A 311 26.71 7.84 -7.70
C PRO A 311 28.06 7.13 -7.61
N GLU A 312 29.03 7.70 -6.89
CA GLU A 312 30.36 7.12 -6.67
C GLU A 312 30.31 5.76 -5.94
N PHE A 313 29.29 5.55 -5.11
CA PHE A 313 29.08 4.32 -4.33
C PHE A 313 27.82 3.56 -4.76
N PHE A 314 27.19 3.96 -5.87
CA PHE A 314 25.86 3.46 -6.29
C PHE A 314 24.81 3.54 -5.17
N PHE A 315 24.94 4.54 -4.29
CA PHE A 315 24.03 4.72 -3.16
C PHE A 315 23.14 5.93 -3.41
N ASN A 316 21.86 5.67 -3.70
CA ASN A 316 20.85 6.71 -3.77
C ASN A 316 19.63 6.35 -2.92
N PHE A 317 19.11 7.36 -2.22
CA PHE A 317 17.96 7.29 -1.32
C PHE A 317 17.07 8.50 -1.55
#